data_AF-A0A833H4H6-F1
#
_entry.id   AF-A0A833H4H6-F1
#
_cell.length_a   1.000
_cell.length_b   1.000
_cell.length_c   1.000
_cell.angle_alpha   90.00
_cell.angle_beta   90.00
_cell.angle_gamma   90.00
#
_symmetry.space_group_name_H-M   'P 1'
#
loop_
_entity.id
_entity.type
_entity.pdbx_description
1 polymer ?
#
loop_
_entity_poly.entity_id
_entity_poly.type
_entity_poly.pdbx_seq_one_letter_code
_entity_poly.pdbx_strand_id
1 'polypeptide(L)'
;MPLSRKSRFLIPLFFVFLAGCPRNQDDAVMLHIYHRLHPEIEAAVDGTEIPAAFLAALISLESHPPGNRDSRRFEPKVYQRLLEMKNQGRSFGRLPAERIRMLSDAELRELATSYGLTQIMGYHCLDLGCSIQDLSGEYHLLWSIAYMQRHYLSQIVKKDWEACFRIHNTGRAEGTTHRNDYAEKGLLRMQYYAEWEKKKGNLFAGFF
;
A
#
# COMPACT_ATOMS: atom_id res chain seq x y z
N MET A 1 65.63 33.16 -15.72
CA MET A 1 64.49 32.27 -16.00
C MET A 1 63.93 31.75 -14.69
N PRO A 2 62.74 32.14 -14.24
CA PRO A 2 62.13 31.57 -13.05
C PRO A 2 61.28 30.35 -13.40
N LEU A 3 61.38 29.31 -12.57
CA LEU A 3 60.67 28.05 -12.66
C LEU A 3 59.17 28.24 -12.35
N SER A 4 58.35 27.76 -13.29
CA SER A 4 56.90 27.69 -13.25
C SER A 4 56.38 26.95 -11.99
N ARG A 5 55.59 27.67 -11.18
CA ARG A 5 54.84 27.10 -10.06
C ARG A 5 53.59 26.42 -10.62
N LYS A 6 53.64 25.10 -10.83
CA LYS A 6 52.46 24.31 -11.18
C LYS A 6 51.46 24.35 -10.02
N SER A 7 50.38 25.11 -10.20
CA SER A 7 49.20 25.07 -9.36
C SER A 7 48.63 23.65 -9.38
N ARG A 8 48.67 22.96 -8.24
CA ARG A 8 47.94 21.70 -8.05
C ARG A 8 46.48 22.09 -7.86
N PHE A 9 45.66 21.91 -8.89
CA PHE A 9 44.22 21.89 -8.75
C PHE A 9 43.84 20.69 -7.86
N LEU A 10 43.59 20.95 -6.58
CA LEU A 10 42.80 20.07 -5.74
C LEU A 10 41.36 20.19 -6.22
N ILE A 11 40.96 19.29 -7.11
CA ILE A 11 39.54 19.07 -7.39
C ILE A 11 38.95 18.50 -6.09
N PRO A 12 37.98 19.17 -5.44
CA PRO A 12 37.39 18.64 -4.23
C PRO A 12 36.59 17.39 -4.60
N LEU A 13 37.10 16.23 -4.22
CA LEU A 13 36.46 14.91 -4.37
C LEU A 13 35.26 14.75 -3.41
N PHE A 14 34.43 15.79 -3.27
CA PHE A 14 33.37 15.87 -2.26
C PHE A 14 31.95 16.00 -2.83
N PHE A 15 31.80 16.04 -4.17
CA PHE A 15 30.48 16.25 -4.81
C PHE A 15 29.90 15.03 -5.53
N VAL A 16 30.51 13.85 -5.45
CA VAL A 16 30.09 12.67 -6.24
C VAL A 16 29.23 11.66 -5.44
N PHE A 17 28.83 11.93 -4.19
CA PHE A 17 28.17 10.92 -3.34
C PHE A 17 26.64 11.00 -3.21
N LEU A 18 25.95 11.92 -3.90
CA LEU A 18 24.52 12.17 -3.62
C LEU A 18 23.52 11.58 -4.62
N ALA A 19 23.93 11.08 -5.79
CA ALA A 19 22.98 10.58 -6.79
C ALA A 19 22.29 9.26 -6.39
N GLY A 20 22.81 8.60 -5.35
CA GLY A 20 22.38 7.29 -4.91
C GLY A 20 21.49 7.21 -3.70
N CYS A 21 21.55 8.22 -2.83
CA CYS A 21 20.83 8.19 -1.57
C CYS A 21 19.37 8.60 -1.75
N PRO A 22 18.45 8.08 -0.92
CA PRO A 22 17.10 8.60 -0.85
C PRO A 22 17.09 10.11 -0.60
N ARG A 23 16.26 10.83 -1.34
CA ARG A 23 16.17 12.31 -1.29
C ARG A 23 15.51 12.83 -0.01
N ASN A 24 14.61 12.04 0.57
CA ASN A 24 13.87 12.37 1.78
C ASN A 24 13.28 11.09 2.41
N GLN A 25 12.46 11.26 3.45
CA GLN A 25 11.85 10.15 4.18
C GLN A 25 10.91 9.30 3.29
N ASP A 26 10.14 9.89 2.39
CA ASP A 26 9.23 9.14 1.52
C ASP A 26 10.01 8.30 0.50
N ASP A 27 11.08 8.87 -0.08
CA ASP A 27 12.01 8.13 -0.93
C ASP A 27 12.65 6.95 -0.18
N ALA A 28 13.09 7.18 1.06
CA ALA A 28 13.71 6.15 1.90
C ALA A 28 12.73 5.03 2.27
N VAL A 29 11.46 5.38 2.55
CA VAL A 29 10.40 4.40 2.78
C VAL A 29 10.19 3.55 1.53
N MET A 30 10.14 4.16 0.34
CA MET A 30 9.91 3.39 -0.89
C MET A 30 11.10 2.50 -1.26
N LEU A 31 12.33 2.94 -1.02
CA LEU A 31 13.51 2.08 -1.12
C LEU A 31 13.43 0.89 -0.15
N HIS A 32 13.01 1.13 1.09
CA HIS A 32 12.81 0.07 2.08
C HIS A 32 11.77 -0.95 1.61
N ILE A 33 10.62 -0.48 1.12
CA ILE A 33 9.57 -1.35 0.56
C ILE A 33 10.11 -2.14 -0.64
N TYR A 34 10.86 -1.49 -1.54
CA TYR A 34 11.48 -2.16 -2.70
C TYR A 34 12.36 -3.32 -2.26
N HIS A 35 13.35 -3.09 -1.39
CA HIS A 35 14.26 -4.14 -0.96
C HIS A 35 13.59 -5.31 -0.23
N ARG A 36 12.48 -5.05 0.48
CA ARG A 36 11.82 -6.07 1.31
C ARG A 36 10.73 -6.84 0.57
N LEU A 37 10.01 -6.20 -0.34
CA LEU A 37 8.73 -6.71 -0.84
C LEU A 37 8.65 -6.76 -2.37
N HIS A 38 9.62 -6.22 -3.12
CA HIS A 38 9.51 -6.12 -4.58
C HIS A 38 9.18 -7.43 -5.30
N PRO A 39 9.86 -8.58 -5.02
CA PRO A 39 9.52 -9.83 -5.71
C PRO A 39 8.07 -10.29 -5.47
N GLU A 40 7.53 -10.07 -4.27
CA GLU A 40 6.15 -10.45 -3.95
C GLU A 40 5.13 -9.47 -4.50
N ILE A 41 5.48 -8.18 -4.54
CA ILE A 41 4.68 -7.14 -5.18
C ILE A 41 4.57 -7.44 -6.68
N GLU A 42 5.70 -7.72 -7.35
CA GLU A 42 5.72 -8.10 -8.77
C GLU A 42 4.89 -9.34 -9.04
N ALA A 43 5.07 -10.41 -8.25
CA ALA A 43 4.29 -11.63 -8.40
C ALA A 43 2.79 -11.41 -8.17
N ALA A 44 2.39 -10.55 -7.24
CA ALA A 44 0.98 -10.27 -6.97
C ALA A 44 0.31 -9.46 -8.09
N VAL A 45 1.02 -8.52 -8.70
CA VAL A 45 0.46 -7.67 -9.76
C VAL A 45 0.56 -8.28 -11.16
N ASP A 46 1.32 -9.36 -11.32
CA ASP A 46 1.51 -10.03 -12.61
C ASP A 46 0.17 -10.40 -13.27
N GLY A 47 0.07 -10.15 -14.58
CA GLY A 47 -1.17 -10.33 -15.34
C GLY A 47 -2.30 -9.34 -15.02
N THR A 48 -2.04 -8.26 -14.27
CA THR A 48 -3.04 -7.22 -13.96
C THR A 48 -2.64 -5.84 -14.49
N GLU A 49 -3.62 -4.93 -14.56
CA GLU A 49 -3.39 -3.51 -14.90
C GLU A 49 -2.84 -2.67 -13.72
N ILE A 50 -2.64 -3.28 -12.55
CA ILE A 50 -2.18 -2.58 -11.36
C ILE A 50 -0.64 -2.51 -11.39
N PRO A 51 -0.02 -1.32 -11.38
CA PRO A 51 1.44 -1.25 -11.37
C PRO A 51 1.99 -1.59 -9.98
N ALA A 52 3.15 -2.25 -9.94
CA ALA A 52 3.89 -2.54 -8.71
C ALA A 52 4.10 -1.27 -7.85
N ALA A 53 4.39 -0.14 -8.48
CA ALA A 53 4.48 1.16 -7.83
C ALA A 53 3.21 1.58 -7.05
N PHE A 54 2.02 1.30 -7.58
CA PHE A 54 0.76 1.60 -6.87
C PHE A 54 0.62 0.71 -5.64
N LEU A 55 0.80 -0.61 -5.79
CA LEU A 55 0.69 -1.54 -4.67
C LEU A 55 1.72 -1.22 -3.59
N ALA A 56 2.97 -0.95 -3.96
CA ALA A 56 4.02 -0.55 -3.02
C ALA A 56 3.68 0.73 -2.26
N ALA A 57 3.21 1.76 -2.97
CA ALA A 57 2.82 3.02 -2.36
C ALA A 57 1.64 2.83 -1.40
N LEU A 58 0.65 2.02 -1.76
CA LEU A 58 -0.46 1.68 -0.87
C LEU A 58 0.01 0.96 0.39
N ILE A 59 0.87 -0.06 0.26
CA ILE A 59 1.44 -0.79 1.39
C ILE A 59 2.13 0.16 2.37
N SER A 60 2.87 1.14 1.84
CA SER A 60 3.60 2.11 2.65
C SER A 60 2.69 3.07 3.45
N LEU A 61 1.44 3.26 3.00
CA LEU A 61 0.46 4.13 3.62
C LEU A 61 -0.41 3.40 4.65
N GLU A 62 -0.72 2.13 4.37
CA GLU A 62 -1.68 1.33 5.13
C GLU A 62 -1.05 0.60 6.31
N SER A 63 0.09 -0.07 6.09
CA SER A 63 0.74 -0.83 7.16
C SER A 63 1.60 0.06 8.07
N HIS A 64 1.58 -0.24 9.36
CA HIS A 64 2.42 0.43 10.35
C HIS A 64 3.28 -0.58 11.15
N PRO A 65 4.61 -0.39 11.21
CA PRO A 65 5.41 0.48 10.34
C PRO A 65 5.25 0.11 8.84
N PRO A 66 5.65 0.98 7.88
CA PRO A 66 5.52 0.69 6.46
C PRO A 66 6.13 -0.66 6.07
N GLY A 67 5.33 -1.52 5.43
CA GLY A 67 5.72 -2.88 5.04
C GLY A 67 5.60 -3.92 6.17
N ASN A 68 4.85 -3.64 7.23
CA ASN A 68 4.58 -4.59 8.30
C ASN A 68 3.45 -5.56 7.92
N ARG A 69 3.78 -6.84 7.75
CA ARG A 69 2.83 -7.92 7.42
C ARG A 69 1.86 -8.23 8.54
N ASP A 70 2.28 -8.01 9.78
CA ASP A 70 1.48 -8.34 10.97
C ASP A 70 0.61 -7.17 11.41
N SER A 71 0.51 -6.12 10.59
CA SER A 71 -0.28 -4.93 10.92
C SER A 71 -1.76 -5.31 11.01
N ARG A 72 -2.37 -5.02 12.16
CA ARG A 72 -3.80 -5.26 12.41
C ARG A 72 -4.41 -4.10 13.16
N ARG A 73 -5.64 -3.71 12.80
CA ARG A 73 -6.35 -2.63 13.50
C ARG A 73 -7.83 -2.96 13.66
N PHE A 74 -8.27 -3.07 14.91
CA PHE A 74 -9.69 -3.21 15.21
C PHE A 74 -10.41 -1.87 15.01
N GLU A 75 -11.57 -1.90 14.35
CA GLU A 75 -12.40 -0.72 14.08
C GLU A 75 -13.72 -0.79 14.87
N PRO A 76 -13.81 -0.13 16.05
CA PRO A 76 -15.00 -0.22 16.91
C PRO A 76 -16.29 0.20 16.21
N LYS A 77 -16.22 1.18 15.30
CA LYS A 77 -17.38 1.64 14.52
C LYS A 77 -17.86 0.59 13.53
N VAL A 78 -16.95 -0.18 12.93
CA VAL A 78 -17.31 -1.28 12.03
C VAL A 78 -17.93 -2.42 12.83
N TYR A 79 -17.35 -2.76 13.98
CA TYR A 79 -17.89 -3.77 14.88
C TYR A 79 -19.32 -3.43 15.32
N GLN A 80 -19.58 -2.18 15.71
CA GLN A 80 -20.92 -1.74 16.08
C GLN A 80 -21.92 -1.89 14.92
N ARG A 81 -21.52 -1.58 13.69
CA ARG A 81 -22.38 -1.77 12.50
C ARG A 81 -22.67 -3.24 12.22
N LEU A 82 -21.70 -4.13 12.43
CA LEU A 82 -21.90 -5.57 12.31
C LEU A 82 -22.85 -6.11 13.39
N LEU A 83 -22.77 -5.61 14.63
CA LEU A 83 -23.72 -5.94 15.70
C LEU A 83 -25.13 -5.46 15.37
N GLU A 84 -25.28 -4.25 14.84
CA GLU A 84 -26.58 -3.73 14.38
C GLU A 84 -27.15 -4.58 13.24
N MET A 85 -26.31 -5.02 12.31
CA MET A 85 -26.72 -5.93 11.25
C MET A 85 -27.19 -7.29 11.79
N LYS A 86 -26.43 -7.87 12.74
CA LYS A 86 -26.76 -9.13 13.41
C LYS A 86 -28.09 -9.05 14.18
N ASN A 87 -28.24 -8.03 15.02
CA ASN A 87 -29.31 -7.95 16.01
C ASN A 87 -30.56 -7.23 15.51
N GLN A 88 -30.42 -6.29 14.58
CA GLN A 88 -31.49 -5.40 14.14
C GLN A 88 -31.78 -5.52 12.64
N GLY A 89 -31.03 -6.34 11.90
CA GLY A 89 -31.19 -6.51 10.46
C GLY A 89 -30.80 -5.29 9.62
N ARG A 90 -30.07 -4.32 10.20
CA ARG A 90 -29.62 -3.13 9.46
C ARG A 90 -28.58 -3.52 8.41
N SER A 91 -28.77 -3.08 7.17
CA SER A 91 -27.81 -3.35 6.09
C SER A 91 -26.46 -2.68 6.35
N PHE A 92 -25.37 -3.42 6.13
CA PHE A 92 -24.02 -2.87 6.10
C PHE A 92 -23.29 -3.28 4.82
N GLY A 93 -23.07 -2.31 3.93
CA GLY A 93 -22.45 -2.55 2.62
C GLY A 93 -23.30 -3.50 1.77
N ARG A 94 -22.64 -4.44 1.09
CA ARG A 94 -23.27 -5.52 0.31
C ARG A 94 -23.24 -6.86 1.04
N LEU A 95 -23.07 -6.85 2.37
CA LEU A 95 -22.92 -8.08 3.13
C LEU A 95 -24.25 -8.85 3.19
N PRO A 96 -24.23 -10.18 2.99
CA PRO A 96 -25.41 -11.03 3.18
C PRO A 96 -25.76 -11.14 4.66
N ALA A 97 -26.97 -10.72 5.04
CA ALA A 97 -27.40 -10.69 6.44
C ALA A 97 -27.40 -12.08 7.08
N GLU A 98 -27.73 -13.13 6.32
CA GLU A 98 -27.72 -14.51 6.82
C GLU A 98 -26.32 -14.98 7.26
N ARG A 99 -25.25 -14.49 6.63
CA ARG A 99 -23.87 -14.88 6.98
C ARG A 99 -23.41 -14.25 8.30
N ILE A 100 -24.03 -13.15 8.71
CA ILE A 100 -23.66 -12.42 9.93
C ILE A 100 -24.46 -12.90 11.15
N ARG A 101 -25.73 -13.29 10.98
CA ARG A 101 -26.63 -13.64 12.11
C ARG A 101 -26.11 -14.76 13.01
N MET A 102 -25.39 -15.73 12.43
CA MET A 102 -24.90 -16.91 13.15
C MET A 102 -23.51 -16.72 13.76
N LEU A 103 -22.84 -15.59 13.52
CA LEU A 103 -21.48 -15.36 14.00
C LEU A 103 -21.47 -14.96 15.48
N SER A 104 -20.50 -15.51 16.21
CA SER A 104 -20.15 -15.08 17.56
C SER A 104 -19.59 -13.66 17.57
N ASP A 105 -19.59 -13.03 18.75
CA ASP A 105 -19.03 -11.70 18.93
C ASP A 105 -17.51 -11.66 18.66
N ALA A 106 -16.81 -12.77 18.93
CA ALA A 106 -15.40 -12.93 18.58
C ALA A 106 -15.18 -12.93 17.06
N GLU A 107 -16.01 -13.67 16.31
CA GLU A 107 -15.94 -13.68 14.84
C GLU A 107 -16.29 -12.30 14.25
N LEU A 108 -17.30 -11.61 14.79
CA LEU A 108 -17.61 -10.24 14.38
C LEU A 108 -16.45 -9.27 14.66
N ARG A 109 -15.70 -9.48 15.74
CA ARG A 109 -14.51 -8.68 16.06
C ARG A 109 -13.40 -8.88 15.03
N GLU A 110 -13.18 -10.11 14.59
CA GLU A 110 -12.23 -10.41 13.51
C GLU A 110 -12.69 -9.76 12.18
N LEU A 111 -13.96 -9.86 11.83
CA LEU A 111 -14.51 -9.17 10.64
C LEU A 111 -14.38 -7.63 10.73
N ALA A 112 -14.41 -7.07 11.93
CA ALA A 112 -14.21 -5.65 12.19
C ALA A 112 -12.73 -5.22 12.33
N THR A 113 -11.79 -6.09 11.99
CA THR A 113 -10.35 -5.80 12.03
C THR A 113 -9.79 -5.66 10.62
N SER A 114 -8.91 -4.71 10.35
CA SER A 114 -8.11 -4.67 9.11
C SER A 114 -6.82 -5.47 9.26
N TYR A 115 -6.33 -6.05 8.16
CA TYR A 115 -5.19 -6.97 8.18
C TYR A 115 -4.13 -6.63 7.13
N GLY A 116 -2.88 -6.89 7.49
CA GLY A 116 -1.77 -7.04 6.55
C GLY A 116 -1.22 -5.74 5.99
N LEU A 117 -0.47 -5.91 4.91
CA LEU A 117 0.28 -4.86 4.21
C LEU A 117 -0.64 -3.76 3.67
N THR A 118 -1.84 -4.10 3.22
CA THR A 118 -2.82 -3.16 2.64
C THR A 118 -4.02 -2.88 3.54
N GLN A 119 -4.04 -3.37 4.79
CA GLN A 119 -5.13 -3.14 5.76
C GLN A 119 -6.55 -3.39 5.22
N ILE A 120 -6.76 -4.51 4.52
CA ILE A 120 -8.12 -4.88 4.09
C ILE A 120 -8.95 -5.25 5.32
N MET A 121 -10.15 -4.70 5.41
CA MET A 121 -11.10 -5.04 6.47
C MET A 121 -11.55 -6.50 6.36
N GLY A 122 -11.56 -7.20 7.49
CA GLY A 122 -11.85 -8.63 7.59
C GLY A 122 -13.20 -9.01 6.99
N TYR A 123 -14.22 -8.17 7.14
CA TYR A 123 -15.55 -8.44 6.58
C TYR A 123 -15.57 -8.57 5.06
N HIS A 124 -14.58 -8.04 4.34
CA HIS A 124 -14.47 -8.23 2.88
C HIS A 124 -14.22 -9.69 2.50
N CYS A 125 -13.73 -10.54 3.40
CA CYS A 125 -13.56 -11.96 3.13
C CYS A 125 -14.88 -12.64 2.73
N LEU A 126 -16.02 -12.14 3.25
CA LEU A 126 -17.35 -12.66 2.96
C LEU A 126 -17.78 -12.42 1.51
N ASP A 127 -17.39 -11.28 0.92
CA ASP A 127 -17.66 -10.96 -0.48
C ASP A 127 -16.61 -11.59 -1.42
N LEU A 128 -15.35 -11.61 -1.00
CA LEU A 128 -14.24 -12.18 -1.77
C LEU A 128 -14.29 -13.72 -1.83
N GLY A 129 -14.97 -14.37 -0.88
CA GLY A 129 -14.99 -15.83 -0.78
C GLY A 129 -13.70 -16.42 -0.20
N CYS A 130 -12.96 -15.63 0.60
CA CYS A 130 -11.76 -16.06 1.30
C CYS A 130 -11.97 -16.11 2.82
N SER A 131 -10.93 -16.51 3.56
CA SER A 131 -10.91 -16.52 5.02
C SER A 131 -10.15 -15.32 5.60
N ILE A 132 -10.32 -15.05 6.90
CA ILE A 132 -9.49 -14.08 7.62
C ILE A 132 -8.01 -14.49 7.57
N GLN A 133 -7.72 -15.80 7.63
CA GLN A 133 -6.35 -16.31 7.57
C GLN A 133 -5.67 -15.95 6.25
N ASP A 134 -6.43 -15.95 5.14
CA ASP A 134 -5.92 -15.52 3.84
C ASP A 134 -5.58 -14.03 3.81
N LEU A 135 -6.40 -13.20 4.48
CA LEU A 135 -6.16 -11.76 4.62
C LEU A 135 -5.02 -11.43 5.57
N SER A 136 -4.68 -12.30 6.52
CA SER A 136 -3.59 -12.09 7.49
C SER A 136 -2.30 -12.86 7.18
N GLY A 137 -2.33 -13.74 6.19
CA GLY A 137 -1.30 -14.74 5.93
C GLY A 137 -0.50 -14.50 4.65
N GLU A 138 0.09 -15.58 4.13
CA GLU A 138 0.97 -15.56 2.96
C GLU A 138 0.27 -15.08 1.68
N TYR A 139 -1.03 -15.36 1.54
CA TYR A 139 -1.83 -14.97 0.37
C TYR A 139 -2.39 -13.55 0.43
N HIS A 140 -1.97 -12.74 1.41
CA HIS A 140 -2.52 -11.40 1.63
C HIS A 140 -2.54 -10.56 0.34
N LEU A 141 -1.40 -10.44 -0.36
CA LEU A 141 -1.31 -9.60 -1.55
C LEU A 141 -2.16 -10.10 -2.72
N LEU A 142 -2.33 -11.41 -2.86
CA LEU A 142 -3.24 -11.98 -3.87
C LEU A 142 -4.68 -11.53 -3.62
N TRP A 143 -5.13 -11.61 -2.37
CA TRP A 143 -6.47 -11.15 -1.99
C TRP A 143 -6.60 -9.63 -2.00
N SER A 144 -5.52 -8.89 -1.76
CA SER A 144 -5.46 -7.45 -1.98
C SER A 144 -5.73 -7.08 -3.43
N ILE A 145 -5.14 -7.80 -4.37
CA ILE A 145 -5.36 -7.57 -5.80
C ILE A 145 -6.79 -7.93 -6.20
N ALA A 146 -7.32 -9.07 -5.74
CA ALA A 146 -8.70 -9.45 -5.97
C ALA A 146 -9.70 -8.39 -5.44
N TYR A 147 -9.43 -7.84 -4.24
CA TYR A 147 -10.19 -6.74 -3.67
C TYR A 147 -10.12 -5.48 -4.54
N MET A 148 -8.92 -5.04 -4.93
CA MET A 148 -8.74 -3.87 -5.79
C MET A 148 -9.44 -4.04 -7.15
N GLN A 149 -9.34 -5.21 -7.78
CA GLN A 149 -10.04 -5.48 -9.04
C GLN A 149 -11.56 -5.48 -8.85
N ARG A 150 -12.09 -5.99 -7.74
CA ARG A 150 -13.53 -5.96 -7.51
C ARG A 150 -14.08 -4.56 -7.25
N HIS A 151 -13.31 -3.71 -6.58
CA HIS A 151 -13.81 -2.42 -6.09
C HIS A 151 -13.31 -1.21 -6.89
N TYR A 152 -12.15 -1.30 -7.56
CA TYR A 152 -11.46 -0.15 -8.17
C TYR A 152 -11.34 -0.27 -9.68
N LEU A 153 -11.82 -1.35 -10.31
CA LEU A 153 -11.56 -1.66 -11.72
C LEU A 153 -11.79 -0.48 -12.67
N SER A 154 -12.90 0.25 -12.49
CA SER A 154 -13.21 1.39 -13.35
C SER A 154 -12.19 2.52 -13.28
N GLN A 155 -11.54 2.72 -12.13
CA GLN A 155 -10.50 3.72 -11.93
C GLN A 155 -9.13 3.18 -12.35
N ILE A 156 -8.86 1.90 -12.10
CA ILE A 156 -7.65 1.21 -12.56
C ILE A 156 -7.54 1.31 -14.10
N VAL A 157 -8.60 0.96 -14.83
CA VAL A 157 -8.63 1.02 -16.30
C VAL A 157 -8.40 2.45 -16.82
N LYS A 158 -8.86 3.46 -16.09
CA LYS A 158 -8.62 4.88 -16.40
C LYS A 158 -7.24 5.37 -15.98
N LYS A 159 -6.47 4.56 -15.24
CA LYS A 159 -5.22 4.94 -14.59
C LYS A 159 -5.39 6.12 -13.63
N ASP A 160 -6.57 6.23 -13.03
CA ASP A 160 -6.91 7.23 -12.03
C ASP A 160 -6.48 6.74 -10.64
N TRP A 161 -5.18 6.83 -10.38
CA TRP A 161 -4.58 6.30 -9.15
C TRP A 161 -4.94 7.10 -7.91
N GLU A 162 -5.21 8.41 -8.07
CA GLU A 162 -5.68 9.25 -6.96
C GLU A 162 -7.04 8.74 -6.46
N ALA A 163 -7.98 8.51 -7.38
CA ALA A 163 -9.26 7.93 -7.03
C ALA A 163 -9.11 6.50 -6.45
N CYS A 164 -8.17 5.69 -6.95
CA CYS A 164 -7.90 4.37 -6.37
C CYS A 164 -7.47 4.47 -4.89
N PHE A 165 -6.57 5.41 -4.54
CA PHE A 165 -6.20 5.66 -3.14
C PHE A 165 -7.40 6.11 -2.30
N ARG A 166 -8.22 7.03 -2.82
CA ARG A 166 -9.43 7.50 -2.12
C ARG A 166 -10.44 6.37 -1.91
N ILE A 167 -10.66 5.50 -2.90
CA ILE A 167 -11.54 4.34 -2.75
C ILE A 167 -10.99 3.39 -1.69
N HIS A 168 -9.68 3.13 -1.65
CA HIS A 168 -9.10 2.27 -0.62
C HIS A 168 -9.34 2.80 0.79
N ASN A 169 -9.15 4.10 0.99
CA ASN A 169 -9.29 4.71 2.30
C ASN A 169 -10.76 4.94 2.73
N THR A 170 -11.65 5.22 1.78
CA THR A 170 -13.01 5.74 2.08
C THR A 170 -14.15 4.92 1.48
N GLY A 171 -13.84 4.01 0.56
CA GLY A 171 -14.81 3.29 -0.27
C GLY A 171 -15.39 4.11 -1.44
N ARG A 172 -14.92 5.34 -1.69
CA ARG A 172 -15.46 6.23 -2.74
C ARG A 172 -14.35 7.00 -3.46
N ALA A 173 -14.51 7.21 -4.76
CA ALA A 173 -13.56 7.96 -5.59
C ALA A 173 -13.42 9.41 -5.13
N GLU A 174 -14.53 10.10 -4.86
CA GLU A 174 -14.54 11.48 -4.37
C GLU A 174 -14.57 11.58 -2.84
N GLY A 175 -14.18 10.51 -2.14
CA GLY A 175 -14.17 10.48 -0.69
C GLY A 175 -13.12 11.42 -0.09
N THR A 176 -13.48 12.06 1.02
CA THR A 176 -12.53 12.80 1.86
C THR A 176 -11.80 11.81 2.76
N THR A 177 -10.49 11.68 2.56
CA THR A 177 -9.62 10.85 3.38
C THR A 177 -9.42 11.49 4.75
N HIS A 178 -9.15 10.68 5.79
CA HIS A 178 -8.90 11.22 7.14
C HIS A 178 -7.69 12.18 7.16
N ARG A 179 -6.64 11.84 6.40
CA ARG A 179 -5.52 12.74 6.14
C ARG A 179 -5.66 13.34 4.75
N ASN A 180 -5.66 14.65 4.64
CA ASN A 180 -5.85 15.35 3.36
C ASN A 180 -4.74 15.05 2.34
N ASP A 181 -3.53 14.70 2.82
CA ASP A 181 -2.37 14.37 1.98
C ASP A 181 -2.31 12.89 1.58
N TYR A 182 -3.28 12.03 1.98
CA TYR A 182 -3.19 10.58 1.78
C TYR A 182 -3.00 10.20 0.31
N ALA A 183 -3.83 10.74 -0.58
CA ALA A 183 -3.77 10.39 -2.00
C ALA A 183 -2.57 11.05 -2.70
N GLU A 184 -2.29 12.32 -2.39
CA GLU A 184 -1.10 13.04 -2.88
C GLU A 184 0.19 12.31 -2.52
N LYS A 185 0.31 11.89 -1.26
CA LYS A 185 1.45 11.12 -0.76
C LYS A 185 1.55 9.74 -1.42
N GLY A 186 0.42 9.10 -1.70
CA GLY A 186 0.36 7.87 -2.48
C GLY A 186 0.97 8.05 -3.87
N LEU A 187 0.53 9.07 -4.61
CA LEU A 187 1.06 9.39 -5.94
C LEU A 187 2.55 9.72 -5.91
N LEU A 188 3.00 10.51 -4.94
CA LEU A 188 4.41 10.82 -4.74
C LEU A 188 5.24 9.55 -4.51
N ARG A 189 4.75 8.64 -3.66
CA ARG A 189 5.42 7.37 -3.36
C ARG A 189 5.42 6.40 -4.53
N MET A 190 4.41 6.44 -5.41
CA MET A 190 4.47 5.70 -6.68
C MET A 190 5.64 6.17 -7.54
N GLN A 191 5.87 7.48 -7.63
CA GLN A 191 7.01 8.02 -8.39
C GLN A 191 8.35 7.55 -7.82
N TYR A 192 8.52 7.62 -6.49
CA TYR A 192 9.73 7.11 -5.83
C TYR A 192 9.96 5.63 -6.11
N TYR A 193 8.93 4.79 -5.98
CA TYR A 193 9.07 3.36 -6.23
C TYR A 193 9.42 3.05 -7.69
N ALA A 194 8.76 3.71 -8.65
CA ALA A 194 9.04 3.53 -10.07
C ALA A 194 10.49 3.92 -10.44
N GLU A 195 11.09 4.88 -9.74
CA GLU A 195 12.52 5.16 -9.87
C GLU A 195 13.40 4.03 -9.32
N TRP A 196 13.04 3.45 -8.17
CA TRP A 196 13.77 2.32 -7.60
C TRP A 196 13.66 1.05 -8.44
N GLU A 197 12.54 0.81 -9.11
CA GLU A 197 12.40 -0.26 -10.10
C GLU A 197 13.40 -0.10 -11.24
N LYS A 198 13.49 1.11 -11.82
CA LYS A 198 14.47 1.40 -12.89
C LYS A 198 15.92 1.22 -12.43
N LYS A 199 16.21 1.62 -11.18
CA LYS A 199 17.53 1.46 -10.56
C LYS A 199 17.78 0.06 -10.03
N LYS A 200 16.79 -0.83 -10.05
CA LYS A 200 16.82 -2.15 -9.39
C LYS A 200 17.20 -2.07 -7.90
N GLY A 201 16.79 -1.00 -7.22
CA GLY A 201 17.20 -0.71 -5.84
C GLY A 201 18.69 -0.41 -5.66
N ASN A 202 19.45 -0.23 -6.75
CA ASN A 202 20.88 0.04 -6.68
C ASN A 202 21.12 1.52 -6.38
N LEU A 203 21.74 1.79 -5.24
CA LEU A 203 22.19 3.12 -4.83
C LEU A 203 23.22 3.70 -5.81
N PHE A 204 23.88 2.89 -6.64
CA PHE A 204 24.92 3.36 -7.57
C PHE A 204 24.51 3.36 -9.05
N ALA A 205 23.22 3.18 -9.36
CA ALA A 205 22.73 3.03 -10.74
C ALA A 205 23.01 4.22 -11.68
N GLY A 206 23.47 5.37 -11.17
CA GLY A 206 23.83 6.55 -11.98
C GLY A 206 25.35 6.77 -12.16
N PHE A 207 26.19 5.84 -11.69
CA PHE A 207 27.66 5.99 -11.71
C PHE A 207 28.38 5.09 -12.74
N PHE A 208 27.64 4.31 -13.54
CA PHE A 208 28.18 3.41 -14.55
C PHE A 208 27.36 3.46 -15.83
#